data_AF-A8JKI6-F1
#
_entry.id   AF-A8JKI6-F1
#
_cell.length_a   1.000
_cell.length_b   1.000
_cell.length_c   1.000
_cell.angle_alpha   90.00
_cell.angle_beta   90.00
_cell.angle_gamma   90.00
#
_symmetry.space_group_name_H-M   'P 1'
#
loop_
_entity.id
_entity.type
_entity.pdbx_description
1 polymer ?
#
loop_
_entity_poly.entity_id
_entity_poly.type
_entity_poly.pdbx_seq_one_letter_code
_entity_poly.pdbx_strand_id
1 'polypeptide(L)'
;GFENFIGNLPTIMNLKGNNDEYAFSGTHEYTLVFAKNKDKSTFYEFPIDEYEMLQDWEEDNIGFYKQGANLKSTGVNAPREKRPNLFFPIFIDSNNKVYVTDDNKKPITYTGGLETIYPITDGKEMSWRWSKNKFINQNNDVIVSRNNGSISLYKKQRPKLDDLPTKKPKTIFYKPEYSSGNGTEQMKNLFGEKVFKNP
;
A
#
# COMPACT_ATOMS: atom_id res chain seq x y z
N GLY A 1 -8.27 26.44 -13.89
CA GLY A 1 -7.23 26.26 -14.92
C GLY A 1 -6.38 25.05 -14.59
N PHE A 2 -5.25 24.90 -15.28
CA PHE A 2 -4.34 23.75 -15.16
C PHE A 2 -3.81 23.54 -13.73
N GLU A 3 -3.75 24.57 -12.91
CA GLU A 3 -3.42 24.51 -11.48
C GLU A 3 -4.35 23.58 -10.68
N ASN A 4 -5.59 23.38 -11.15
CA ASN A 4 -6.54 22.44 -10.56
C ASN A 4 -6.48 21.03 -11.16
N PHE A 5 -5.47 20.72 -11.98
CA PHE A 5 -5.24 19.38 -12.49
C PHE A 5 -4.87 18.41 -11.36
N ILE A 6 -5.50 17.24 -11.39
CA ILE A 6 -5.35 16.20 -10.38
C ILE A 6 -4.56 15.03 -10.94
N GLY A 7 -4.91 14.57 -12.15
CA GLY A 7 -4.24 13.44 -12.78
C GLY A 7 -4.74 13.13 -14.17
N ASN A 8 -3.87 12.46 -14.92
CA ASN A 8 -4.20 11.81 -16.19
C ASN A 8 -4.19 10.30 -15.91
N LEU A 9 -5.35 9.67 -16.07
CA LEU A 9 -5.56 8.27 -15.73
C LEU A 9 -5.75 7.47 -17.03
N PRO A 10 -4.80 6.61 -17.43
CA PRO A 10 -5.01 5.66 -18.49
C PRO A 10 -6.11 4.66 -18.09
N THR A 11 -7.14 4.54 -18.92
CA THR A 11 -8.28 3.64 -18.72
C THR A 11 -8.27 2.57 -19.79
N ILE A 12 -7.95 1.35 -19.38
CA ILE A 12 -7.84 0.19 -20.27
C ILE A 12 -9.25 -0.30 -20.59
N MET A 13 -9.68 -0.04 -21.81
CA MET A 13 -11.05 -0.30 -22.27
C MET A 13 -11.13 -1.39 -23.34
N ASN A 14 -9.99 -1.81 -23.87
CA ASN A 14 -9.87 -2.93 -24.77
C ASN A 14 -8.68 -3.82 -24.38
N LEU A 15 -8.95 -4.88 -23.61
CA LEU A 15 -7.93 -5.84 -23.18
C LEU A 15 -7.29 -6.61 -24.35
N LYS A 16 -8.02 -6.77 -25.47
CA LYS A 16 -7.51 -7.47 -26.66
C LYS A 16 -6.54 -6.60 -27.47
N GLY A 17 -6.62 -5.28 -27.30
CA GLY A 17 -5.91 -4.32 -28.13
C GLY A 17 -6.54 -4.14 -29.51
N ASN A 18 -6.33 -2.96 -30.10
CA ASN A 18 -6.60 -2.66 -31.49
C ASN A 18 -5.34 -2.97 -32.32
N ASN A 19 -5.30 -4.12 -32.97
CA ASN A 19 -4.09 -4.61 -33.67
C ASN A 19 -3.85 -3.94 -35.04
N ASP A 20 -4.77 -3.08 -35.50
CA ASP A 20 -4.60 -2.32 -36.74
C ASP A 20 -3.70 -1.09 -36.55
N GLU A 21 -3.38 -0.74 -35.30
CA GLU A 21 -2.45 0.35 -34.97
C GLU A 21 -1.00 -0.01 -35.26
N TYR A 22 -0.20 1.00 -35.63
CA TYR A 22 1.21 0.81 -35.96
C TYR A 22 2.02 0.42 -34.71
N ALA A 23 2.77 -0.68 -34.82
CA ALA A 23 3.73 -1.22 -33.83
C ALA A 23 3.17 -1.69 -32.48
N PHE A 24 2.15 -1.04 -31.93
CA PHE A 24 1.55 -1.39 -30.64
C PHE A 24 0.03 -1.35 -30.70
N SER A 25 -0.63 -2.34 -30.10
CA SER A 25 -2.08 -2.41 -30.10
C SER A 25 -2.69 -1.42 -29.11
N GLY A 26 -3.59 -0.55 -29.58
CA GLY A 26 -4.28 0.43 -28.74
C GLY A 26 -5.20 -0.24 -27.73
N THR A 27 -5.02 0.05 -26.44
CA THR A 27 -5.73 -0.65 -25.34
C THR A 27 -6.48 0.29 -24.40
N HIS A 28 -6.14 1.58 -24.40
CA HIS A 28 -6.64 2.54 -23.44
C HIS A 28 -6.93 3.90 -24.05
N GLU A 29 -7.76 4.67 -23.35
CA GLU A 29 -7.85 6.12 -23.51
C GLU A 29 -7.43 6.82 -22.22
N TYR A 30 -7.49 8.15 -22.23
CA TYR A 30 -7.09 8.99 -21.11
C TYR A 30 -8.30 9.66 -20.45
N THR A 31 -8.41 9.48 -19.14
CA THR A 31 -9.35 10.21 -18.30
C THR A 31 -8.62 11.33 -17.57
N LEU A 32 -8.92 12.58 -17.92
CA LEU A 32 -8.34 13.76 -17.27
C LEU A 32 -9.22 14.18 -16.08
N VAL A 33 -8.59 14.32 -14.91
CA VAL A 33 -9.29 14.69 -13.68
C VAL A 33 -8.89 16.10 -13.26
N PHE A 34 -9.89 16.97 -13.12
CA PHE A 34 -9.77 18.33 -12.64
C PHE A 34 -10.69 18.58 -11.45
N ALA A 35 -10.25 19.44 -10.54
CA ALA A 35 -11.07 19.99 -9.48
C ALA A 35 -11.53 21.42 -9.82
N LYS A 36 -12.63 21.87 -9.21
CA LYS A 36 -12.97 23.31 -9.25
C LYS A 36 -12.00 24.14 -8.40
N ASN A 37 -11.65 23.62 -7.22
CA ASN A 37 -10.60 24.13 -6.35
C ASN A 37 -9.92 22.93 -5.69
N LYS A 38 -8.67 22.64 -6.11
CA LYS A 38 -7.92 21.46 -5.67
C LYS A 38 -7.68 21.44 -4.16
N ASP A 39 -7.39 22.60 -3.56
CA ASP A 39 -7.09 22.71 -2.12
C ASP A 39 -8.33 22.48 -1.24
N LYS A 40 -9.52 22.65 -1.81
CA LYS A 40 -10.82 22.40 -1.14
C LYS A 40 -11.47 21.09 -1.56
N SER A 41 -10.81 20.26 -2.37
CA SER A 41 -11.39 19.04 -2.89
C SER A 41 -11.08 17.83 -2.01
N THR A 42 -12.08 17.00 -1.81
CA THR A 42 -11.95 15.72 -1.10
C THR A 42 -12.10 14.59 -2.11
N PHE A 43 -11.12 13.68 -2.12
CA PHE A 43 -11.16 12.46 -2.93
C PHE A 43 -11.44 11.28 -2.01
N TYR A 44 -12.53 10.58 -2.29
CA TYR A 44 -12.92 9.38 -1.57
C TYR A 44 -12.17 8.15 -2.08
N GLU A 45 -12.24 7.08 -1.31
CA GLU A 45 -11.62 5.80 -1.59
C GLU A 45 -12.69 4.80 -2.03
N PHE A 46 -12.30 3.75 -2.75
CA PHE A 46 -13.23 2.70 -3.14
C PHE A 46 -13.46 1.75 -1.96
N PRO A 47 -14.69 1.24 -1.79
CA PRO A 47 -14.92 0.13 -0.88
C PRO A 47 -14.15 -1.10 -1.36
N ILE A 48 -13.76 -1.93 -0.41
CA ILE A 48 -13.22 -3.27 -0.66
C ILE A 48 -14.37 -4.26 -0.45
N ASP A 49 -14.48 -5.26 -1.33
CA ASP A 49 -15.49 -6.32 -1.15
C ASP A 49 -15.10 -7.27 -0.01
N GLU A 50 -16.07 -8.03 0.50
CA GLU A 50 -15.87 -8.94 1.63
C GLU A 50 -14.77 -9.98 1.37
N TYR A 51 -14.61 -10.42 0.11
CA TYR A 51 -13.60 -11.40 -0.26
C TYR A 51 -12.18 -10.82 -0.16
N GLU A 52 -11.95 -9.63 -0.74
CA GLU A 52 -10.68 -8.91 -0.66
C GLU A 52 -10.39 -8.46 0.78
N MET A 53 -11.42 -8.16 1.58
CA MET A 53 -11.26 -7.93 3.02
C MET A 53 -10.71 -9.17 3.75
N LEU A 54 -11.35 -10.32 3.58
CA LEU A 54 -10.95 -11.57 4.24
C LEU A 54 -9.57 -12.10 3.82
N GLN A 55 -9.12 -11.77 2.62
CA GLN A 55 -7.81 -12.20 2.12
C GLN A 55 -6.64 -11.37 2.65
N ASP A 56 -6.81 -10.05 2.68
CA ASP A 56 -5.68 -9.14 2.88
C ASP A 56 -5.69 -8.45 4.25
N TRP A 57 -6.83 -8.40 4.94
CA TRP A 57 -7.00 -7.64 6.17
C TRP A 57 -7.25 -8.53 7.38
N GLU A 58 -6.61 -8.16 8.49
CA GLU A 58 -6.78 -8.72 9.82
C GLU A 58 -7.33 -7.64 10.76
N GLU A 59 -7.84 -8.03 11.92
CA GLU A 59 -8.39 -7.11 12.92
C GLU A 59 -7.70 -7.32 14.28
N ASP A 60 -7.32 -6.22 14.94
CA ASP A 60 -6.87 -6.21 16.33
C ASP A 60 -7.68 -5.21 17.16
N ASN A 61 -7.32 -5.03 18.43
CA ASN A 61 -8.02 -4.12 19.35
C ASN A 61 -8.02 -2.63 18.92
N ILE A 62 -7.24 -2.25 17.89
CA ILE A 62 -7.19 -0.90 17.31
C ILE A 62 -8.04 -0.83 16.02
N GLY A 63 -8.39 -1.97 15.42
CA GLY A 63 -9.21 -2.11 14.22
C GLY A 63 -8.49 -2.84 13.08
N PHE A 64 -9.05 -2.74 11.87
CA PHE A 64 -8.50 -3.42 10.69
C PHE A 64 -7.07 -2.97 10.35
N TYR A 65 -6.24 -3.92 9.94
CA TYR A 65 -4.92 -3.66 9.39
C TYR A 65 -4.56 -4.70 8.34
N LYS A 66 -3.58 -4.36 7.51
CA LYS A 66 -2.89 -5.33 6.66
C LYS A 66 -1.38 -5.16 6.70
N GLN A 67 -0.65 -6.15 6.22
CA GLN A 67 0.80 -6.04 6.12
C GLN A 67 1.19 -4.94 5.12
N GLY A 68 1.85 -3.91 5.64
CA GLY A 68 2.39 -2.81 4.86
C GLY A 68 3.84 -3.05 4.45
N ALA A 69 4.54 -1.95 4.15
CA ALA A 69 5.94 -1.99 3.74
C ALA A 69 6.87 -2.56 4.83
N ASN A 70 7.93 -3.24 4.38
CA ASN A 70 9.03 -3.68 5.25
C ASN A 70 9.70 -2.46 5.90
N LEU A 71 9.96 -2.54 7.20
CA LEU A 71 10.55 -1.48 8.01
C LEU A 71 12.07 -1.33 7.79
N LYS A 72 12.76 -2.31 7.21
CA LYS A 72 14.11 -2.14 6.69
C LYS A 72 14.05 -1.36 5.36
N SER A 73 14.82 -0.29 5.26
CA SER A 73 14.90 0.49 4.04
C SER A 73 15.54 -0.32 2.90
N THR A 74 15.09 -0.06 1.68
CA THR A 74 15.67 -0.62 0.45
C THR A 74 15.94 0.51 -0.56
N GLY A 75 16.81 0.24 -1.53
CA GLY A 75 17.16 1.19 -2.59
C GLY A 75 18.33 2.11 -2.23
N VAL A 76 18.53 3.13 -3.06
CA VAL A 76 19.76 3.95 -3.10
C VAL A 76 20.02 4.69 -1.77
N ASN A 77 18.98 5.01 -1.00
CA ASN A 77 19.08 5.74 0.27
C ASN A 77 18.95 4.85 1.51
N ALA A 78 19.00 3.52 1.34
CA ALA A 78 18.97 2.57 2.43
C ALA A 78 20.26 2.48 3.27
N PRO A 79 21.49 2.63 2.71
CA PRO A 79 22.72 2.45 3.48
C PRO A 79 22.79 3.34 4.72
N ARG A 80 23.33 2.81 5.84
CA ARG A 80 23.48 3.53 7.11
C ARG A 80 24.20 4.86 6.93
N GLU A 81 25.24 4.92 6.10
CA GLU A 81 26.04 6.12 5.84
C GLU A 81 25.18 7.34 5.44
N LYS A 82 24.06 7.11 4.75
CA LYS A 82 23.12 8.17 4.35
C LYS A 82 22.14 8.55 5.44
N ARG A 83 21.90 7.67 6.41
CA ARG A 83 20.89 7.81 7.48
C ARG A 83 21.40 7.19 8.79
N PRO A 84 22.49 7.73 9.38
CA PRO A 84 23.20 7.07 10.48
C PRO A 84 22.33 6.88 11.73
N ASN A 85 21.40 7.80 11.98
CA ASN A 85 20.50 7.77 13.14
C ASN A 85 19.43 6.67 13.06
N LEU A 86 19.31 5.96 11.93
CA LEU A 86 18.32 4.91 11.71
C LEU A 86 18.93 3.50 11.72
N PHE A 87 20.18 3.37 12.16
CA PHE A 87 20.81 2.09 12.44
C PHE A 87 20.90 1.89 13.95
N PHE A 88 20.01 1.06 14.49
CA PHE A 88 19.97 0.71 15.91
C PHE A 88 19.42 -0.71 16.08
N PRO A 89 19.76 -1.42 17.17
CA PRO A 89 19.19 -2.73 17.45
C PRO A 89 17.70 -2.62 17.75
N ILE A 90 16.97 -3.61 17.28
CA ILE A 90 15.59 -3.88 17.72
C ILE A 90 15.60 -5.21 18.45
N PHE A 91 14.99 -5.25 19.63
CA PHE A 91 14.86 -6.45 20.43
C PHE A 91 13.47 -7.04 20.28
N ILE A 92 13.38 -8.35 20.13
CA ILE A 92 12.12 -9.05 19.87
C ILE A 92 12.05 -10.24 20.79
N ASP A 93 10.99 -10.32 21.58
CA ASP A 93 10.81 -11.43 22.51
C ASP A 93 10.12 -12.64 21.85
N SER A 94 9.95 -13.73 22.62
CA SER A 94 9.32 -14.96 22.12
C SER A 94 7.85 -14.77 21.72
N ASN A 95 7.18 -13.72 22.21
CA ASN A 95 5.81 -13.38 21.87
C ASN A 95 5.72 -12.36 20.73
N ASN A 96 6.81 -12.14 19.98
CA ASN A 96 6.89 -11.16 18.91
C ASN A 96 6.68 -9.70 19.36
N LYS A 97 6.83 -9.41 20.65
CA LYS A 97 6.78 -8.03 21.13
C LYS A 97 8.11 -7.35 20.81
N VAL A 98 8.01 -6.17 20.21
CA VAL A 98 9.16 -5.39 19.76
C VAL A 98 9.55 -4.38 20.85
N TYR A 99 10.85 -4.20 21.06
CA TYR A 99 11.40 -3.24 22.01
C TYR A 99 12.53 -2.46 21.35
N VAL A 100 12.53 -1.15 21.60
CA VAL A 100 13.61 -0.23 21.22
C VAL A 100 13.94 0.62 22.44
N THR A 101 15.22 0.78 22.73
CA THR A 101 15.72 1.55 23.88
C THR A 101 16.58 2.71 23.40
N ASP A 102 16.56 3.81 24.16
CA ASP A 102 17.32 5.01 23.82
C ASP A 102 18.84 4.75 23.87
N ASP A 103 19.29 3.91 24.79
CA ASP A 103 20.69 3.56 25.00
C ASP A 103 21.16 2.33 24.19
N ASN A 104 20.31 1.77 23.33
CA ASN A 104 20.57 0.54 22.55
C ASN A 104 20.87 -0.70 23.41
N LYS A 105 20.54 -0.70 24.71
CA LYS A 105 20.69 -1.89 25.56
C LYS A 105 19.42 -2.73 25.56
N LYS A 106 19.57 -4.02 25.88
CA LYS A 106 18.45 -4.95 25.99
C LYS A 106 17.43 -4.42 27.03
N PRO A 107 16.12 -4.56 26.79
CA PRO A 107 15.10 -4.22 27.77
C PRO A 107 15.28 -5.07 29.04
N ILE A 108 14.96 -4.48 30.19
CA ILE A 108 15.02 -5.15 31.51
C ILE A 108 13.92 -6.21 31.65
N THR A 109 12.77 -5.97 31.02
CA THR A 109 11.58 -6.84 31.12
C THR A 109 11.14 -7.27 29.72
N TYR A 110 11.07 -8.59 29.51
CA TYR A 110 10.63 -9.25 28.28
C TYR A 110 10.16 -10.67 28.59
N THR A 111 9.45 -11.31 27.65
CA THR A 111 8.92 -12.67 27.84
C THR A 111 9.68 -13.70 27.02
N GLY A 112 10.23 -14.72 27.68
CA GLY A 112 10.92 -15.83 27.01
C GLY A 112 12.33 -15.46 26.53
N GLY A 113 12.68 -15.89 25.32
CA GLY A 113 13.95 -15.54 24.66
C GLY A 113 13.89 -14.14 24.06
N LEU A 114 15.07 -13.54 23.86
CA LEU A 114 15.20 -12.20 23.29
C LEU A 114 16.19 -12.19 22.12
N GLU A 115 15.68 -11.94 20.92
CA GLU A 115 16.47 -11.82 19.70
C GLU A 115 16.78 -10.35 19.42
N THR A 116 17.99 -10.09 18.92
CA THR A 116 18.44 -8.74 18.56
C THR A 116 18.66 -8.70 17.06
N ILE A 117 18.02 -7.76 16.38
CA ILE A 117 18.19 -7.57 14.93
C ILE A 117 18.67 -6.17 14.61
N TYR A 118 19.46 -6.09 13.54
CA TYR A 118 19.91 -4.86 12.91
C TYR A 118 19.40 -4.81 11.47
N PRO A 119 19.26 -3.62 10.87
CA PRO A 119 18.86 -3.51 9.48
C PRO A 119 20.07 -3.86 8.60
N ILE A 120 20.34 -5.15 8.43
CA ILE A 120 21.46 -5.66 7.62
C ILE A 120 20.91 -6.44 6.43
N THR A 121 21.55 -6.29 5.28
CA THR A 121 21.28 -7.06 4.06
C THR A 121 22.61 -7.51 3.49
N ASP A 122 22.84 -8.81 3.36
CA ASP A 122 24.06 -9.39 2.79
C ASP A 122 25.35 -8.80 3.39
N GLY A 123 25.39 -8.69 4.72
CA GLY A 123 26.52 -8.11 5.46
C GLY A 123 26.65 -6.58 5.41
N LYS A 124 25.80 -5.88 4.65
CA LYS A 124 25.82 -4.42 4.54
C LYS A 124 24.83 -3.76 5.50
N GLU A 125 25.30 -2.72 6.19
CA GLU A 125 24.50 -1.92 7.10
C GLU A 125 23.53 -1.01 6.34
N MET A 126 22.23 -1.23 6.56
CA MET A 126 21.14 -0.41 6.03
C MET A 126 20.58 0.49 7.13
N SER A 127 19.36 0.99 6.93
CA SER A 127 18.66 1.81 7.91
C SER A 127 17.23 1.35 8.05
N TRP A 128 16.65 1.50 9.24
CA TRP A 128 15.21 1.41 9.44
C TRP A 128 14.50 2.56 8.75
N ARG A 129 13.22 2.37 8.41
CA ARG A 129 12.33 3.41 7.90
C ARG A 129 11.77 4.28 9.03
N TRP A 130 11.74 3.75 10.25
CA TRP A 130 11.21 4.41 11.43
C TRP A 130 12.37 4.80 12.36
N SER A 131 12.24 5.97 12.99
CA SER A 131 13.13 6.37 14.09
C SER A 131 12.81 5.56 15.35
N LYS A 132 13.73 5.58 16.33
CA LYS A 132 13.51 4.96 17.64
C LYS A 132 12.20 5.41 18.29
N ASN A 133 11.99 6.72 18.39
CA ASN A 133 10.77 7.30 18.96
C ASN A 133 9.50 6.78 18.27
N LYS A 134 9.56 6.60 16.95
CA LYS A 134 8.42 6.06 16.22
C LYS A 134 8.16 4.59 16.55
N PHE A 135 9.19 3.75 16.67
CA PHE A 135 9.02 2.38 17.15
C PHE A 135 8.48 2.30 18.57
N ILE A 136 8.97 3.14 19.47
CA ILE A 136 8.52 3.20 20.87
C ILE A 136 7.02 3.57 20.92
N ASN A 137 6.63 4.60 20.16
CA ASN A 137 5.26 5.12 20.19
C ASN A 137 4.27 4.30 19.35
N GLN A 138 4.73 3.59 18.31
CA GLN A 138 3.89 2.83 17.37
C GLN A 138 4.22 1.33 17.36
N ASN A 139 4.63 0.79 18.51
CA ASN A 139 5.00 -0.62 18.65
C ASN A 139 3.88 -1.58 18.22
N ASN A 140 2.63 -1.25 18.56
CA ASN A 140 1.44 -2.04 18.19
C ASN A 140 1.22 -2.14 16.67
N ASP A 141 1.87 -1.27 15.89
CA ASP A 141 1.82 -1.23 14.43
C ASP A 141 3.04 -1.89 13.77
N VAL A 142 3.76 -2.74 14.50
CA VAL A 142 4.83 -3.57 13.96
C VAL A 142 4.38 -5.01 13.86
N ILE A 143 4.54 -5.59 12.66
CA ILE A 143 4.35 -7.02 12.40
C ILE A 143 5.74 -7.66 12.39
N VAL A 144 5.91 -8.71 13.20
CA VAL A 144 7.11 -9.54 13.19
C VAL A 144 6.83 -10.79 12.38
N SER A 145 7.59 -10.99 11.30
CA SER A 145 7.54 -12.19 10.47
C SER A 145 8.81 -13.00 10.66
N ARG A 146 8.66 -14.27 11.08
CA ARG A 146 9.76 -15.21 11.30
C ARG A 146 9.72 -16.29 10.22
N ASN A 147 10.69 -16.29 9.31
CA ASN A 147 10.79 -17.25 8.22
C ASN A 147 12.17 -17.92 8.23
N ASN A 148 12.22 -19.23 8.48
CA ASN A 148 13.43 -20.05 8.43
C ASN A 148 14.66 -19.40 9.14
N GLY A 149 14.45 -18.88 10.35
CA GLY A 149 15.50 -18.23 11.14
C GLY A 149 15.79 -16.77 10.78
N SER A 150 15.15 -16.22 9.75
CA SER A 150 15.20 -14.78 9.44
C SER A 150 14.01 -14.05 10.07
N ILE A 151 14.26 -12.89 10.67
CA ILE A 151 13.22 -12.00 11.16
C ILE A 151 13.11 -10.79 10.23
N SER A 152 11.90 -10.51 9.78
CA SER A 152 11.55 -9.30 9.05
C SER A 152 10.47 -8.53 9.79
N LEU A 153 10.58 -7.20 9.74
CA LEU A 153 9.61 -6.30 10.34
C LEU A 153 8.83 -5.57 9.26
N TYR A 154 7.52 -5.50 9.42
CA TYR A 154 6.61 -4.77 8.54
C TYR A 154 5.78 -3.80 9.36
N LYS A 155 5.36 -2.69 8.75
CA LYS A 155 4.36 -1.83 9.39
C LYS A 155 2.97 -2.44 9.20
N LYS A 156 2.09 -2.32 10.20
CA LYS A 156 0.65 -2.40 9.98
C LYS A 156 0.23 -1.19 9.14
N GLN A 157 -0.47 -1.45 8.04
CA GLN A 157 -1.16 -0.42 7.27
C GLN A 157 -2.62 -0.44 7.69
N ARG A 158 -3.06 0.64 8.34
CA ARG A 158 -4.43 0.82 8.81
C ARG A 158 -5.26 1.68 7.86
N PRO A 159 -6.60 1.58 7.86
CA PRO A 159 -7.48 2.56 7.26
C PRO A 159 -7.37 3.89 8.02
N LYS A 160 -7.91 4.98 7.46
CA LYS A 160 -7.66 6.34 7.98
C LYS A 160 -8.30 6.61 9.34
N LEU A 161 -9.53 6.15 9.62
CA LEU A 161 -10.17 6.07 10.94
C LEU A 161 -11.60 5.50 10.77
N ASP A 162 -12.07 4.59 11.63
CA ASP A 162 -13.43 3.99 11.71
C ASP A 162 -14.06 3.40 10.41
N ASP A 163 -13.39 3.51 9.28
CA ASP A 163 -13.86 2.98 8.01
C ASP A 163 -13.52 1.49 7.86
N LEU A 164 -14.46 0.77 7.25
CA LEU A 164 -14.18 -0.50 6.58
C LEU A 164 -12.95 -0.34 5.66
N PRO A 165 -12.14 -1.39 5.46
CA PRO A 165 -11.05 -1.36 4.52
C PRO A 165 -11.42 -0.70 3.19
N THR A 166 -10.69 0.36 2.85
CA THR A 166 -10.85 1.09 1.61
C THR A 166 -9.55 1.09 0.81
N LYS A 167 -9.67 1.31 -0.49
CA LYS A 167 -8.52 1.42 -1.39
C LYS A 167 -8.58 2.71 -2.18
N LYS A 168 -7.46 3.44 -2.17
CA LYS A 168 -7.28 4.57 -3.08
C LYS A 168 -7.41 4.11 -4.54
N PRO A 169 -8.05 4.93 -5.40
CA PRO A 169 -8.00 4.70 -6.85
C PRO A 169 -6.54 4.61 -7.32
N LYS A 170 -6.25 3.59 -8.15
CA LYS A 170 -4.96 3.47 -8.82
C LYS A 170 -4.87 4.50 -9.94
N THR A 171 -3.65 4.90 -10.31
CA THR A 171 -3.44 5.84 -11.42
C THR A 171 -3.69 5.20 -12.81
N ILE A 172 -3.79 3.87 -12.87
CA ILE A 172 -4.16 3.12 -14.08
C ILE A 172 -5.46 2.37 -13.77
N PHE A 173 -6.47 2.57 -14.61
CA PHE A 173 -7.76 1.91 -14.50
C PHE A 173 -7.72 0.64 -15.35
N TYR A 174 -7.46 -0.48 -14.68
CA TYR A 174 -7.35 -1.80 -15.29
C TYR A 174 -8.24 -2.79 -14.56
N LYS A 175 -9.47 -2.94 -15.05
CA LYS A 175 -10.40 -3.98 -14.62
C LYS A 175 -11.32 -4.38 -15.78
N PRO A 176 -11.85 -5.62 -15.81
CA PRO A 176 -12.77 -6.06 -16.85
C PRO A 176 -13.99 -5.16 -17.01
N GLU A 177 -14.47 -4.54 -15.92
CA GLU A 177 -15.66 -3.68 -15.91
C GLU A 177 -15.48 -2.41 -16.74
N TYR A 178 -14.24 -1.96 -16.98
CA TYR A 178 -13.95 -0.75 -17.75
C TYR A 178 -13.95 -0.96 -19.27
N SER A 179 -14.21 -2.19 -19.73
CA SER A 179 -14.33 -2.51 -21.15
C SER A 179 -15.49 -1.77 -21.81
N SER A 180 -15.27 -1.15 -22.98
CA SER A 180 -16.31 -0.42 -23.72
C SER A 180 -17.52 -1.30 -24.08
N GLY A 181 -17.31 -2.62 -24.21
CA GLY A 181 -18.39 -3.57 -24.46
C GLY A 181 -19.44 -3.59 -23.34
N ASN A 182 -19.02 -3.38 -22.09
CA ASN A 182 -19.91 -3.41 -20.94
C ASN A 182 -20.91 -2.24 -20.97
N GLY A 183 -20.48 -1.06 -21.42
CA GLY A 183 -21.38 0.10 -21.56
C GLY A 183 -22.50 -0.18 -22.56
N THR A 184 -22.19 -0.82 -23.70
CA THR A 184 -23.20 -1.21 -24.69
C THR A 184 -24.18 -2.24 -24.13
N GLU A 185 -23.68 -3.22 -23.39
CA GLU A 185 -24.51 -4.25 -22.75
C GLU A 185 -25.42 -3.65 -21.66
N GLN A 186 -24.90 -2.75 -20.83
CA GLN A 186 -25.68 -2.04 -19.81
C GLN A 186 -26.82 -1.24 -20.43
N MET A 187 -26.56 -0.48 -21.51
CA MET A 187 -27.61 0.26 -22.20
C MET A 187 -28.64 -0.66 -22.84
N LYS A 188 -28.22 -1.78 -23.44
CA LYS A 188 -29.15 -2.77 -23.98
C LYS A 188 -30.02 -3.39 -22.89
N ASN A 189 -29.48 -3.68 -21.72
CA ASN A 189 -30.24 -4.24 -20.60
C ASN A 189 -31.27 -3.24 -20.03
N LEU A 190 -30.95 -1.93 -20.06
CA LEU A 190 -31.88 -0.88 -19.60
C LEU A 190 -33.01 -0.60 -20.61
N PHE A 191 -32.70 -0.57 -21.91
CA PHE A 191 -33.65 -0.14 -22.94
C PHE A 191 -34.24 -1.30 -23.78
N GLY A 192 -33.79 -2.54 -23.56
CA GLY A 192 -34.17 -3.71 -24.36
C GLY A 192 -33.52 -3.77 -25.74
N GLU A 193 -32.94 -2.67 -26.21
CA GLU A 193 -32.31 -2.55 -27.52
C GLU A 193 -31.08 -1.63 -27.48
N LYS A 194 -30.30 -1.65 -28.56
CA LYS A 194 -29.13 -0.77 -28.69
C LYS A 194 -29.57 0.64 -29.11
N VAL A 195 -29.82 1.49 -28.12
CA VAL A 195 -30.23 2.89 -28.33
C VAL A 195 -29.06 3.86 -28.55
N PHE A 196 -27.85 3.53 -28.10
CA PHE A 196 -26.65 4.35 -28.27
C PHE A 196 -25.52 3.61 -29.00
N LYS A 197 -24.73 4.35 -29.80
CA LYS A 197 -23.60 3.78 -30.54
C LYS A 197 -22.38 3.54 -29.65
N ASN A 198 -22.00 4.54 -28.84
CA ASN A 198 -20.82 4.57 -27.98
C ASN A 198 -21.18 5.13 -26.58
N PRO A 199 -21.91 4.37 -25.75
CA PRO A 199 -22.24 4.77 -24.39
C PRO A 199 -21.07 4.65 -23.41
#